data_AF-I6RY85-F1
#
_entry.id   AF-I6RY85-F1
#
_cell.length_a   1.000
_cell.length_b   1.000
_cell.length_c   1.000
_cell.angle_alpha   90.00
_cell.angle_beta   90.00
_cell.angle_gamma   90.00
#
_symmetry.space_group_name_H-M   'P 1'
#
loop_
_entity.id
_entity.type
_entity.pdbx_description
1 polymer ?
#
loop_
_entity_poly.entity_id
_entity_poly.type
_entity_poly.pdbx_seq_one_letter_code
_entity_poly.pdbx_strand_id
1 'polypeptide(L)'
;MTEFLNSFAQSYDQAFMSAPAVKTIIFMGNAFFSISILAELQKEKLSPLHYALLLALAAWMITIPLMDNSAFKVWLYYLGNQLFLFYLGIYCWRGTKKDVPLLNKHYLKQLMFINLFFSILIIIEDSFVIFNVDQYSSLVTKIYNRSVSEDIFSIVICVLLLHFFIKKYQPQKEKTQNQGTSLLIQDFCQDHQFTQRETEIFILLLSHRTNQEIADQLFLSLGTVKTHVHNIFIKLDIKKRTQIIPLFEKYKEAIESTV
;
A
#
# COMPACT_ATOMS: atom_id res chain seq x y z
N MET A 1 5.88 3.82 28.07
CA MET A 1 7.27 3.44 28.45
C MET A 1 7.92 4.45 29.40
N THR A 2 7.58 5.74 29.34
CA THR A 2 8.11 6.78 30.26
C THR A 2 7.54 6.73 31.67
N GLU A 3 6.30 6.24 31.88
CA GLU A 3 5.63 6.22 33.19
C GLU A 3 6.25 5.23 34.22
N PHE A 4 7.08 4.27 33.81
CA PHE A 4 7.64 3.25 34.73
C PHE A 4 8.90 3.71 35.50
N LEU A 5 9.53 4.80 35.07
CA LEU A 5 10.74 5.35 35.70
C LEU A 5 10.53 6.85 35.93
N ASN A 6 10.02 7.23 37.10
CA ASN A 6 9.71 8.63 37.44
C ASN A 6 10.89 9.60 37.22
N SER A 7 12.12 9.15 37.47
CA SER A 7 13.34 9.95 37.22
C SER A 7 13.60 10.18 35.72
N PHE A 8 13.33 9.18 34.89
CA PHE A 8 13.42 9.30 33.44
C PHE A 8 12.29 10.17 32.89
N ALA A 9 11.06 10.03 33.39
CA ALA A 9 9.94 10.88 33.00
C ALA A 9 10.22 12.35 33.30
N GLN A 10 10.67 12.69 34.52
CA GLN A 10 11.01 14.07 34.87
C GLN A 10 12.16 14.63 34.04
N SER A 11 13.22 13.84 33.81
CA SER A 11 14.34 14.25 32.97
C SER A 11 13.94 14.42 31.50
N TYR A 12 13.09 13.55 30.98
CA TYR A 12 12.54 13.63 29.63
C TYR A 12 11.63 14.84 29.46
N ASP A 13 10.73 15.10 30.42
CA ASP A 13 9.81 16.24 30.38
C ASP A 13 10.56 17.57 30.50
N GLN A 14 11.60 17.65 31.36
CA GLN A 14 12.48 18.81 31.43
C GLN A 14 13.32 19.01 30.16
N ALA A 15 13.82 17.93 29.56
CA ALA A 15 14.53 17.98 28.28
C ALA A 15 13.59 18.38 27.12
N PHE A 16 12.34 17.92 27.16
CA PHE A 16 11.31 18.25 26.19
C PHE A 16 10.95 19.74 26.23
N MET A 17 10.83 20.33 27.42
CA MET A 17 10.54 21.75 27.58
C MET A 17 11.69 22.66 27.15
N SER A 18 12.95 22.20 27.25
CA SER A 18 14.13 22.99 26.88
C SER A 18 14.50 22.87 25.41
N ALA A 19 14.60 21.65 24.87
CA ALA A 19 14.86 21.41 23.45
C ALA A 19 14.37 20.01 23.04
N PRO A 20 13.21 19.87 22.37
CA PRO A 20 12.63 18.58 22.01
C PRO A 20 13.32 17.95 20.78
N ALA A 21 14.66 17.95 20.74
CA ALA A 21 15.46 17.58 19.58
C ALA A 21 15.14 16.16 19.08
N VAL A 22 15.03 15.18 19.99
CA VAL A 22 14.69 13.80 19.63
C VAL A 22 13.29 13.72 18.99
N LYS A 23 12.31 14.45 19.53
CA LYS A 23 10.94 14.46 19.00
C LYS A 23 10.89 15.15 17.63
N THR A 24 11.64 16.24 17.47
CA THR A 24 11.79 16.94 16.19
C THR A 24 12.39 16.03 15.11
N ILE A 25 13.42 15.23 15.45
CA ILE A 25 14.03 14.27 14.52
C ILE A 25 13.01 13.21 14.08
N ILE A 26 12.25 12.65 15.02
CA ILE A 26 11.22 11.64 14.74
C ILE A 26 10.14 12.21 13.82
N PHE A 27 9.59 13.37 14.15
CA PHE A 27 8.58 14.04 13.33
C PHE A 27 9.10 14.36 11.93
N MET A 28 10.36 14.80 11.83
CA MET A 28 10.95 15.07 10.51
C MET A 28 11.16 13.81 9.68
N GLY A 29 11.66 12.73 10.29
CA GLY A 29 11.76 11.44 9.64
C GLY A 29 10.40 10.97 9.13
N ASN A 30 9.38 11.01 9.97
CA ASN A 30 8.01 10.60 9.62
C ASN A 30 7.44 11.44 8.46
N ALA A 31 7.59 12.76 8.50
CA ALA A 31 7.12 13.64 7.44
C ALA A 31 7.84 13.37 6.11
N PHE A 32 9.16 13.18 6.13
CA PHE A 32 9.95 12.84 4.94
C PHE A 32 9.55 11.49 4.34
N PHE A 33 9.42 10.44 5.16
CA PHE A 33 9.01 9.12 4.67
C PHE A 33 7.58 9.13 4.16
N SER A 34 6.67 9.80 4.84
CA SER A 34 5.26 9.88 4.44
C SER A 34 5.10 10.54 3.06
N ILE A 35 5.75 11.68 2.83
CA ILE A 35 5.66 12.36 1.53
C ILE A 35 6.37 11.55 0.42
N SER A 36 7.47 10.87 0.74
CA SER A 36 8.20 10.00 -0.20
C SER A 36 7.36 8.80 -0.64
N ILE A 37 6.70 8.14 0.32
CA ILE A 37 5.79 7.02 0.05
C ILE A 37 4.61 7.47 -0.80
N LEU A 38 4.00 8.62 -0.47
CA LEU A 38 2.88 9.16 -1.24
C LEU A 38 3.28 9.55 -2.66
N ALA A 39 4.50 10.08 -2.86
CA ALA A 39 5.04 10.37 -4.18
C ALA A 39 5.22 9.08 -5.01
N GLU A 40 5.75 8.02 -4.39
CA GLU A 40 5.87 6.69 -5.00
C GLU A 40 4.49 6.09 -5.36
N LEU A 41 3.48 6.23 -4.49
CA LEU A 41 2.10 5.82 -4.81
C LEU A 41 1.55 6.57 -6.02
N GLN A 42 1.91 7.84 -6.18
CA GLN A 42 1.54 8.67 -7.32
C GLN A 42 2.43 8.48 -8.56
N LYS A 43 3.49 7.64 -8.48
CA LYS A 43 4.52 7.46 -9.51
C LYS A 43 5.22 8.76 -9.91
N GLU A 44 5.47 9.64 -8.93
CA GLU A 44 6.13 10.92 -9.15
C GLU A 44 7.39 11.06 -8.30
N LYS A 45 8.28 11.93 -8.75
CA LYS A 45 9.42 12.39 -7.94
C LYS A 45 8.99 13.51 -7.00
N LEU A 46 9.72 13.68 -5.90
CA LEU A 46 9.50 14.78 -4.97
C LEU A 46 9.73 16.12 -5.68
N SER A 47 8.72 16.98 -5.65
CA SER A 47 8.79 18.33 -6.23
C SER A 47 9.58 19.28 -5.31
N PRO A 48 10.12 20.40 -5.83
CA PRO A 48 10.76 21.43 -5.00
C PRO A 48 9.85 21.96 -3.89
N LEU A 49 8.54 22.01 -4.13
CA LEU A 49 7.54 22.41 -3.14
C LEU A 49 7.56 21.47 -1.93
N HIS A 50 7.71 20.16 -2.13
CA HIS A 50 7.76 19.18 -1.04
C HIS A 50 8.96 19.44 -0.12
N TYR A 51 10.15 19.67 -0.71
CA TYR A 51 11.35 20.02 0.05
C TYR A 51 11.20 21.35 0.77
N ALA A 52 10.59 22.35 0.12
CA ALA A 52 10.32 23.65 0.75
C ALA A 52 9.38 23.51 1.97
N LEU A 53 8.33 22.68 1.88
CA LEU A 53 7.43 22.41 3.01
C LEU A 53 8.13 21.66 4.15
N LEU A 54 8.99 20.68 3.83
CA LEU A 54 9.77 19.97 4.85
C LEU A 54 10.76 20.93 5.55
N LEU A 55 11.42 21.82 4.80
CA LEU A 55 12.30 22.84 5.38
C LEU A 55 11.52 23.84 6.23
N ALA A 56 10.34 24.27 5.79
CA ALA A 56 9.46 25.15 6.56
C ALA A 56 9.00 24.48 7.86
N LEU A 57 8.64 23.19 7.80
CA LEU A 57 8.30 22.40 8.99
C LEU A 57 9.50 22.25 9.94
N ALA A 58 10.69 21.95 9.41
CA ALA A 58 11.90 21.86 10.23
C ALA A 58 12.22 23.19 10.91
N ALA A 59 12.14 24.31 10.17
CA ALA A 59 12.32 25.65 10.72
C ALA A 59 11.30 25.93 11.82
N TRP A 60 10.02 25.63 11.59
CA TRP A 60 8.96 25.74 12.59
C TRP A 60 9.29 24.97 13.87
N MET A 61 9.67 23.70 13.74
CA MET A 61 9.94 22.84 14.88
C MET A 61 11.21 23.21 15.65
N ILE A 62 12.14 23.96 15.04
CA ILE A 62 13.34 24.48 15.70
C ILE A 62 13.06 25.82 16.38
N THR A 63 12.22 26.67 15.78
CA THR A 63 11.97 28.02 16.30
C THR A 63 10.97 28.06 17.44
N ILE A 64 9.89 27.26 17.39
CA ILE A 64 8.85 27.29 18.43
C ILE A 64 9.38 26.96 19.84
N PRO A 65 10.30 25.98 20.03
CA PRO A 65 10.86 25.71 21.35
C PRO A 65 11.61 26.88 22.00
N LEU A 66 12.06 27.88 21.22
CA LEU A 66 12.75 29.08 21.72
C LEU A 66 11.80 30.07 22.43
N MET A 67 10.49 29.87 22.31
CA MET A 67 9.49 30.69 22.99
C MET A 67 9.46 30.40 24.49
N ASP A 68 8.89 31.34 25.25
CA ASP A 68 8.67 31.17 26.68
C ASP A 68 7.77 29.96 26.99
N ASN A 69 8.10 29.29 28.08
CA ASN A 69 7.42 28.08 28.52
C ASN A 69 5.95 28.36 28.82
N SER A 70 5.07 27.83 27.98
CA SER A 70 3.63 27.98 28.07
C SER A 70 2.93 26.79 27.40
N ALA A 71 1.69 26.51 27.80
CA ALA A 71 0.84 25.54 27.10
C ALA A 71 0.71 25.89 25.61
N PHE A 72 0.64 27.19 25.29
CA PHE A 72 0.58 27.67 23.91
C PHE A 72 1.83 27.30 23.09
N LYS A 73 3.04 27.41 23.65
CA LYS A 73 4.28 26.95 22.99
C LYS A 73 4.20 25.47 22.63
N VAL A 74 3.75 24.64 23.56
CA VAL A 74 3.67 23.18 23.36
C VAL A 74 2.64 22.85 22.29
N TRP A 75 1.46 23.47 22.35
CA TRP A 75 0.42 23.33 21.33
C TRP A 75 0.92 23.77 19.94
N LEU A 76 1.59 24.91 19.86
CA LEU A 76 2.12 25.47 18.61
C LEU A 76 3.23 24.58 18.02
N TYR A 77 4.00 23.89 18.85
CA TYR A 77 5.03 22.94 18.41
C TYR A 77 4.39 21.75 17.68
N TYR A 78 3.32 21.17 18.20
CA TYR A 78 2.60 20.05 17.56
C TYR A 78 1.79 20.46 16.34
N LEU A 79 1.28 21.70 16.32
CA LEU A 79 0.46 22.23 15.22
C LEU A 79 1.14 22.11 13.86
N GLY A 80 2.46 22.35 13.79
CA GLY A 80 3.20 22.23 12.53
C GLY A 80 3.06 20.86 11.88
N ASN A 81 3.14 19.78 12.67
CA ASN A 81 3.00 18.41 12.18
C ASN A 81 1.56 18.12 11.72
N GLN A 82 0.55 18.61 12.46
CA GLN A 82 -0.87 18.42 12.11
C GLN A 82 -1.25 19.15 10.82
N LEU A 83 -0.69 20.35 10.59
CA LEU A 83 -0.85 21.09 9.33
C LEU A 83 -0.18 20.36 8.15
N PHE A 84 1.01 19.81 8.38
CA PHE A 84 1.68 18.98 7.37
C PHE A 84 0.87 17.72 7.04
N LEU A 85 0.31 17.07 8.06
CA LEU A 85 -0.58 15.92 7.89
C LEU A 85 -1.83 16.26 7.06
N PHE A 86 -2.45 17.41 7.33
CA PHE A 86 -3.57 17.91 6.53
C PHE A 86 -3.17 18.14 5.06
N TYR A 87 -1.98 18.72 4.84
CA TYR A 87 -1.39 18.87 3.51
C TYR A 87 -1.20 17.52 2.80
N LEU A 88 -0.72 16.47 3.50
CA LEU A 88 -0.60 15.13 2.91
C LEU A 88 -1.96 14.58 2.45
N GLY A 89 -3.04 14.89 3.19
CA GLY A 89 -4.41 14.58 2.77
C GLY A 89 -4.78 15.24 1.44
N ILE A 90 -4.49 16.53 1.28
CA ILE A 90 -4.69 17.26 0.01
C ILE A 90 -3.79 16.70 -1.10
N TYR A 91 -2.54 16.35 -0.77
CA TYR A 91 -1.62 15.75 -1.73
C TYR A 91 -2.14 14.39 -2.24
N CYS A 92 -2.71 13.56 -1.37
CA CYS A 92 -3.39 12.32 -1.75
C CYS A 92 -4.58 12.59 -2.68
N TRP A 93 -5.41 13.60 -2.36
CA TRP A 93 -6.54 13.99 -3.21
C TRP A 93 -6.07 14.34 -4.63
N ARG A 94 -5.00 15.15 -4.78
CA ARG A 94 -4.43 15.46 -6.09
C ARG A 94 -3.98 14.20 -6.82
N GLY A 95 -3.38 13.25 -6.11
CA GLY A 95 -3.01 11.93 -6.63
C GLY A 95 -4.18 11.13 -7.18
N THR A 96 -5.37 11.20 -6.56
CA THR A 96 -6.58 10.50 -7.06
C THR A 96 -7.09 11.01 -8.40
N LYS A 97 -6.67 12.20 -8.85
CA LYS A 97 -7.05 12.76 -10.16
C LYS A 97 -6.09 12.37 -11.28
N LYS A 98 -4.95 11.77 -10.96
CA LYS A 98 -3.93 11.36 -11.94
C LYS A 98 -4.24 9.99 -12.53
N ASP A 99 -3.63 9.73 -13.68
CA ASP A 99 -3.66 8.42 -14.33
C ASP A 99 -2.62 7.49 -13.71
N VAL A 100 -3.00 6.90 -12.58
CA VAL A 100 -2.20 5.93 -11.81
C VAL A 100 -2.94 4.58 -11.75
N PRO A 101 -2.24 3.45 -11.52
CA PRO A 101 -2.88 2.14 -11.42
C PRO A 101 -4.07 2.16 -10.45
N LEU A 102 -5.15 1.45 -10.79
CA LEU A 102 -6.38 1.41 -10.00
C LEU A 102 -6.14 1.04 -8.53
N LEU A 103 -5.19 0.14 -8.29
CA LEU A 103 -4.75 -0.24 -6.95
C LEU A 103 -4.26 0.98 -6.16
N ASN A 104 -3.32 1.74 -6.72
CA ASN A 104 -2.76 2.94 -6.09
C ASN A 104 -3.85 3.98 -5.86
N LYS A 105 -4.76 4.16 -6.83
CA LYS A 105 -5.87 5.11 -6.73
C LYS A 105 -6.80 4.79 -5.56
N HIS A 106 -7.07 3.50 -5.31
CA HIS A 106 -7.86 3.05 -4.17
C HIS A 106 -7.20 3.44 -2.83
N TYR A 107 -5.92 3.13 -2.66
CA TYR A 107 -5.20 3.49 -1.43
C TYR A 107 -5.04 5.00 -1.27
N LEU A 108 -4.77 5.76 -2.34
CA LEU A 108 -4.71 7.22 -2.29
C LEU A 108 -6.04 7.81 -1.81
N LYS A 109 -7.18 7.25 -2.21
CA LYS A 109 -8.50 7.68 -1.73
C LYS A 109 -8.68 7.40 -0.24
N GLN A 110 -8.30 6.21 0.23
CA GLN A 110 -8.36 5.86 1.66
C GLN A 110 -7.44 6.77 2.50
N LEU A 111 -6.19 6.91 2.07
CA LEU A 111 -5.20 7.76 2.72
C LEU A 111 -5.66 9.22 2.77
N MET A 112 -6.27 9.75 1.70
CA MET A 112 -6.85 11.09 1.70
C MET A 112 -7.86 11.28 2.83
N PHE A 113 -8.86 10.41 2.95
CA PHE A 113 -9.88 10.53 4.00
C PHE A 113 -9.28 10.39 5.40
N ILE A 114 -8.37 9.45 5.60
CA ILE A 114 -7.74 9.20 6.90
C ILE A 114 -6.87 10.39 7.32
N ASN A 115 -6.01 10.90 6.45
CA ASN A 115 -5.14 12.05 6.78
C ASN A 115 -5.96 13.30 7.10
N LEU A 116 -7.02 13.60 6.33
CA LEU A 116 -7.88 14.76 6.59
C LEU A 116 -8.69 14.61 7.87
N PHE A 117 -9.24 13.43 8.14
CA PHE A 117 -10.01 13.18 9.36
C PHE A 117 -9.12 13.25 10.61
N PHE A 118 -8.00 12.53 10.62
CA PHE A 118 -7.12 12.48 11.79
C PHE A 118 -6.37 13.78 12.02
N SER A 119 -6.00 14.55 11.00
CA SER A 119 -5.39 15.87 11.23
C SER A 119 -6.31 16.80 12.02
N ILE A 120 -7.61 16.81 11.74
CA ILE A 120 -8.58 17.61 12.49
C ILE A 120 -8.81 17.01 13.89
N LEU A 121 -8.96 15.69 13.98
CA LEU A 121 -9.21 15.01 15.25
C LEU A 121 -8.06 15.21 16.25
N ILE A 122 -6.82 15.08 15.78
CA ILE A 122 -5.61 15.27 16.61
C ILE A 122 -5.50 16.73 17.07
N ILE A 123 -5.78 17.72 16.22
CA ILE A 123 -5.79 19.12 16.64
C ILE A 123 -6.77 19.33 17.80
N ILE A 124 -7.98 18.75 17.71
CA ILE A 124 -9.01 18.88 18.75
C ILE A 124 -8.58 18.20 20.04
N GLU A 125 -8.07 16.96 19.96
CA GLU A 125 -7.58 16.21 21.12
C GLU A 125 -6.41 16.93 21.79
N ASP A 126 -5.38 17.31 21.03
CA ASP A 126 -4.20 17.99 21.56
C ASP A 126 -4.58 19.35 22.17
N SER A 127 -5.53 20.08 21.57
CA SER A 127 -6.05 21.32 22.17
C SER A 127 -6.73 21.05 23.52
N PHE A 128 -7.49 19.96 23.64
CA PHE A 128 -8.14 19.62 24.90
C PHE A 128 -7.11 19.19 25.96
N VAL A 129 -6.18 18.30 25.61
CA VAL A 129 -5.18 17.75 26.52
C VAL A 129 -4.22 18.84 27.01
N ILE A 130 -3.66 19.63 26.09
CA ILE A 130 -2.63 20.63 26.42
C ILE A 130 -3.22 21.77 27.27
N PHE A 131 -4.44 22.22 27.01
CA PHE A 131 -5.00 23.36 27.76
C PHE A 131 -5.78 22.97 29.02
N ASN A 132 -6.32 21.75 29.12
CA ASN A 132 -7.17 21.36 30.26
C ASN A 132 -6.58 20.24 31.15
N VAL A 133 -5.71 19.39 30.61
CA VAL A 133 -5.21 18.19 31.32
C VAL A 133 -3.78 18.40 31.82
N ASP A 134 -2.91 18.96 31.00
CA ASP A 134 -1.50 19.14 31.33
C ASP A 134 -1.26 20.29 32.33
N GLN A 135 -0.28 20.09 33.21
CA GLN A 135 0.16 21.11 34.16
C GLN A 135 1.57 21.62 33.80
N TYR A 136 1.63 22.89 33.42
CA TYR A 136 2.85 23.60 33.02
C TYR A 136 3.28 24.63 34.10
N SER A 137 3.44 24.19 35.34
CA SER A 137 3.92 25.05 36.45
C SER A 137 5.45 25.06 36.54
N SER A 138 6.05 26.18 36.95
CA SER A 138 7.51 26.34 37.06
C SER A 138 8.19 25.39 38.06
N LEU A 139 7.43 24.83 39.01
CA LEU A 139 7.94 23.93 40.05
C LEU A 139 7.60 22.45 39.79
N VAL A 140 6.58 22.15 38.99
CA VAL A 140 6.15 20.79 38.64
C VAL A 140 5.60 20.80 37.21
N THR A 141 6.31 20.14 36.30
CA THR A 141 5.84 19.82 34.95
C THR A 141 5.30 18.39 34.96
N LYS A 142 4.01 18.19 34.63
CA LYS A 142 3.45 16.87 34.36
C LYS A 142 2.82 16.92 32.97
N ILE A 143 3.50 16.32 31.99
CA ILE A 143 3.01 16.21 30.62
C ILE A 143 2.41 14.81 30.47
N TYR A 144 1.10 14.73 30.33
CA TYR A 144 0.43 13.49 29.96
C TYR A 144 0.54 13.32 28.44
N ASN A 145 1.64 12.72 27.99
CA ASN A 145 1.86 12.41 26.57
C ASN A 145 0.94 11.25 26.12
N ARG A 146 -0.38 11.51 26.02
CA ARG A 146 -1.41 10.58 25.55
C ARG A 146 -2.20 11.23 24.42
N SER A 147 -1.66 11.19 23.20
CA SER A 147 -2.45 11.50 21.99
C SER A 147 -2.92 10.18 21.39
N VAL A 148 -4.08 9.72 21.86
CA VAL A 148 -4.66 8.42 21.46
C VAL A 148 -4.98 8.44 19.96
N SER A 149 -5.45 9.57 19.43
CA SER A 149 -5.72 9.71 18.00
C SER A 149 -4.46 9.61 17.14
N GLU A 150 -3.31 10.12 17.60
CA GLU A 150 -2.05 10.02 16.87
C GLU A 150 -1.54 8.57 16.80
N ASP A 151 -1.67 7.82 17.91
CA ASP A 151 -1.31 6.40 17.96
C ASP A 151 -2.21 5.56 17.05
N ILE A 152 -3.54 5.77 17.12
CA ILE A 152 -4.51 5.08 16.26
C ILE A 152 -4.23 5.41 14.79
N PHE A 153 -3.99 6.69 14.46
CA PHE A 153 -3.64 7.11 13.11
C PHE A 153 -2.40 6.36 12.59
N SER A 154 -1.33 6.34 13.40
CA SER A 154 -0.07 5.70 13.04
C SER A 154 -0.26 4.20 12.77
N ILE A 155 -1.00 3.50 13.62
CA ILE A 155 -1.32 2.08 13.44
C ILE A 155 -2.10 1.85 12.14
N VAL A 156 -3.14 2.66 11.89
CA VAL A 156 -3.98 2.55 10.68
C VAL A 156 -3.16 2.76 9.41
N ILE A 157 -2.30 3.78 9.37
CA ILE A 157 -1.40 4.04 8.24
C ILE A 157 -0.42 2.89 8.04
N CYS A 158 0.21 2.40 9.11
CA CYS A 158 1.13 1.27 9.03
C CYS A 158 0.47 0.02 8.44
N VAL A 159 -0.72 -0.34 8.92
CA VAL A 159 -1.49 -1.50 8.43
C VAL A 159 -1.85 -1.32 6.95
N LEU A 160 -2.33 -0.14 6.55
CA LEU A 160 -2.70 0.14 5.17
C LEU A 160 -1.51 0.09 4.22
N LEU A 161 -0.37 0.67 4.60
CA LEU A 161 0.85 0.64 3.79
C LEU A 161 1.40 -0.78 3.68
N LEU A 162 1.41 -1.53 4.79
CA LEU A 162 1.82 -2.94 4.77
C LEU A 162 0.92 -3.77 3.84
N HIS A 163 -0.40 -3.58 3.93
CA HIS A 163 -1.36 -4.25 3.04
C HIS A 163 -1.17 -3.84 1.57
N PHE A 164 -0.88 -2.55 1.29
CA PHE A 164 -0.51 -2.08 -0.04
C PHE A 164 0.74 -2.77 -0.57
N PHE A 165 1.82 -2.83 0.22
CA PHE A 165 3.07 -3.44 -0.20
C PHE A 165 2.94 -4.95 -0.42
N ILE A 166 2.21 -5.66 0.45
CA ILE A 166 1.91 -7.08 0.25
C ILE A 166 1.16 -7.27 -1.08
N LYS A 167 0.16 -6.44 -1.37
CA LYS A 167 -0.62 -6.55 -2.61
C LYS A 167 0.17 -6.11 -3.85
N LYS A 168 1.08 -5.14 -3.74
CA LYS A 168 1.96 -4.67 -4.83
C LYS A 168 3.03 -5.71 -5.19
N TYR A 169 3.59 -6.39 -4.19
CA TYR A 169 4.67 -7.37 -4.35
C TYR A 169 4.19 -8.82 -4.30
N GLN A 170 2.87 -9.06 -4.27
CA GLN A 170 2.34 -10.38 -4.56
C GLN A 170 2.82 -10.76 -5.96
N PRO A 171 3.65 -11.82 -6.12
CA PRO A 171 4.01 -12.31 -7.42
C PRO A 171 2.69 -12.64 -8.12
N GLN A 172 2.48 -12.03 -9.28
CA GLN A 172 1.26 -12.05 -10.08
C GLN A 172 0.58 -13.42 -10.01
N LYS A 173 -0.30 -13.60 -9.03
CA LYS A 173 -1.17 -14.75 -8.93
C LYS A 173 -2.34 -14.38 -9.81
N GLU A 174 -2.32 -14.86 -11.05
CA GLU A 174 -3.53 -15.12 -11.82
C GLU A 174 -4.53 -15.82 -10.90
N LYS A 175 -5.42 -15.09 -10.23
CA LYS A 175 -6.30 -15.69 -9.22
C LYS A 175 -7.71 -15.15 -9.15
N THR A 176 -8.15 -14.33 -10.11
CA THR A 176 -9.57 -13.96 -10.18
C THR A 176 -10.28 -14.48 -11.43
N GLN A 177 -9.56 -15.01 -12.41
CA GLN A 177 -10.15 -15.62 -13.62
C GLN A 177 -10.07 -17.17 -13.63
N ASN A 178 -9.27 -17.77 -12.73
CA ASN A 178 -8.90 -19.19 -12.80
C ASN A 178 -9.99 -20.19 -12.38
N GLN A 179 -11.09 -19.81 -11.73
CA GLN A 179 -12.17 -20.77 -11.43
C GLN A 179 -13.10 -20.98 -12.63
N GLY A 180 -13.57 -19.89 -13.25
CA GLY A 180 -14.39 -19.97 -14.47
C GLY A 180 -13.61 -20.51 -15.67
N THR A 181 -12.37 -20.02 -15.87
CA THR A 181 -11.52 -20.50 -16.97
C THR A 181 -11.10 -21.97 -16.78
N SER A 182 -10.84 -22.43 -15.55
CA SER A 182 -10.50 -23.85 -15.33
C SER A 182 -11.67 -24.78 -15.62
N LEU A 183 -12.91 -24.38 -15.30
CA LEU A 183 -14.10 -25.16 -15.64
C LEU A 183 -14.32 -25.16 -17.16
N LEU A 184 -14.24 -24.01 -17.82
CA LEU A 184 -14.37 -23.91 -19.29
C LEU A 184 -13.32 -24.73 -20.04
N ILE A 185 -12.06 -24.73 -19.59
CA ILE A 185 -11.02 -25.58 -20.20
C ILE A 185 -11.34 -27.05 -19.98
N GLN A 186 -11.85 -27.42 -18.81
CA GLN A 186 -12.21 -28.80 -18.50
C GLN A 186 -13.39 -29.28 -19.36
N ASP A 187 -14.42 -28.45 -19.52
CA ASP A 187 -15.57 -28.71 -20.38
C ASP A 187 -15.14 -28.84 -21.86
N PHE A 188 -14.30 -27.92 -22.34
CA PHE A 188 -13.72 -28.00 -23.68
C PHE A 188 -12.94 -29.30 -23.91
N CYS A 189 -12.07 -29.66 -22.96
CA CYS A 189 -11.32 -30.91 -23.03
C CYS A 189 -12.23 -32.14 -23.02
N GLN A 190 -13.34 -32.10 -22.26
CA GLN A 190 -14.31 -33.18 -22.20
C GLN A 190 -15.09 -33.32 -23.52
N ASP A 191 -15.57 -32.21 -24.10
CA ASP A 191 -16.28 -32.16 -25.38
C ASP A 191 -15.44 -32.74 -26.53
N HIS A 192 -14.12 -32.49 -26.49
CA HIS A 192 -13.16 -33.00 -27.45
C HIS A 192 -12.49 -34.33 -27.05
N GLN A 193 -12.97 -34.98 -25.98
CA GLN A 193 -12.50 -36.29 -25.51
C GLN A 193 -10.99 -36.36 -25.23
N PHE A 194 -10.42 -35.33 -24.62
CA PHE A 194 -9.02 -35.31 -24.25
C PHE A 194 -8.76 -36.28 -23.09
N THR A 195 -7.64 -36.98 -23.16
CA THR A 195 -7.12 -37.73 -22.01
C THR A 195 -6.58 -36.77 -20.96
N GLN A 196 -6.44 -37.21 -19.72
CA GLN A 196 -5.86 -36.41 -18.64
C GLN A 196 -4.50 -35.78 -19.04
N ARG A 197 -3.65 -36.56 -19.73
CA ARG A 197 -2.33 -36.07 -20.17
C ARG A 197 -2.42 -35.04 -21.29
N GLU A 198 -3.39 -35.19 -22.20
CA GLU A 198 -3.66 -34.21 -23.25
C GLU A 198 -4.25 -32.92 -22.68
N THR A 199 -5.09 -32.99 -21.64
CA THR A 199 -5.59 -31.82 -20.91
C THR A 199 -4.46 -31.03 -20.28
N GLU A 200 -3.54 -31.70 -19.57
CA GLU A 200 -2.36 -31.05 -18.97
C GLU A 200 -1.50 -30.35 -20.03
N ILE A 201 -1.26 -31.01 -21.17
CA ILE A 201 -0.50 -30.43 -22.28
C ILE A 201 -1.26 -29.28 -22.92
N PHE A 202 -2.57 -29.39 -23.10
CA PHE A 202 -3.42 -28.36 -23.70
C PHE A 202 -3.44 -27.08 -22.88
N ILE A 203 -3.50 -27.16 -21.56
CA ILE A 203 -3.41 -26.00 -20.66
C ILE A 203 -2.09 -25.25 -20.92
N LEU A 204 -0.97 -25.96 -21.05
CA LEU A 204 0.32 -25.33 -21.33
C LEU A 204 0.43 -24.80 -22.76
N LEU A 205 -0.26 -25.42 -23.72
CA LEU A 205 -0.37 -24.89 -25.09
C LEU A 205 -1.10 -23.56 -25.13
N LEU A 206 -2.19 -23.41 -24.35
CA LEU A 206 -2.92 -22.15 -24.17
C LEU A 206 -2.05 -21.06 -23.53
N SER A 207 -1.15 -21.44 -22.62
CA SER A 207 -0.14 -20.55 -22.03
C SER A 207 1.07 -20.28 -22.95
N HIS A 208 0.96 -20.55 -24.26
CA HIS A 208 2.01 -20.32 -25.27
C HIS A 208 3.34 -21.06 -25.04
N ARG A 209 3.37 -22.14 -24.24
CA ARG A 209 4.61 -22.87 -23.92
C ARG A 209 5.13 -23.74 -25.06
N THR A 210 6.41 -23.65 -25.40
CA THR A 210 7.02 -24.50 -26.45
C THR A 210 6.99 -25.99 -26.06
N ASN A 211 7.13 -26.89 -27.04
CA ASN A 211 7.14 -28.33 -26.74
C ASN A 211 8.31 -28.74 -25.81
N GLN A 212 9.41 -27.98 -25.84
CA GLN A 212 10.53 -28.18 -24.92
C GLN A 212 10.15 -27.75 -23.51
N GLU A 213 9.58 -26.56 -23.33
CA GLU A 213 9.12 -26.08 -22.02
C GLU A 213 8.04 -27.00 -21.42
N ILE A 214 7.14 -27.53 -22.25
CA ILE A 214 6.12 -28.50 -21.83
C ILE A 214 6.78 -29.82 -21.38
N ALA A 215 7.79 -30.28 -22.12
CA ALA A 215 8.53 -31.49 -21.77
C ALA A 215 9.23 -31.33 -20.42
N ASP A 216 9.90 -30.20 -20.21
CA ASP A 216 10.61 -29.88 -18.97
C ASP A 216 9.62 -29.75 -17.79
N GLN A 217 8.48 -29.08 -17.99
CA GLN A 217 7.49 -28.84 -16.93
C GLN A 217 6.71 -30.10 -16.52
N LEU A 218 6.42 -30.99 -17.47
CA LEU A 218 5.66 -32.23 -17.22
C LEU A 218 6.57 -33.45 -16.98
N PHE A 219 7.89 -33.25 -16.94
CA PHE A 219 8.90 -34.31 -16.82
C PHE A 219 8.72 -35.40 -17.89
N LEU A 220 8.51 -34.99 -19.14
CA LEU A 220 8.34 -35.85 -20.30
C LEU A 220 9.50 -35.74 -21.27
N SER A 221 9.67 -36.74 -22.14
CA SER A 221 10.52 -36.58 -23.31
C SER A 221 9.86 -35.64 -24.34
N LEU A 222 10.67 -34.89 -25.08
CA LEU A 222 10.18 -34.05 -26.18
C LEU A 222 9.44 -34.86 -27.26
N GLY A 223 9.83 -36.12 -27.48
CA GLY A 223 9.11 -37.04 -28.37
C GLY A 223 7.69 -37.32 -27.87
N THR A 224 7.54 -37.63 -26.57
CA THR A 224 6.23 -37.87 -25.93
C THR A 224 5.32 -36.65 -26.04
N VAL A 225 5.84 -35.45 -25.76
CA VAL A 225 5.08 -34.21 -25.91
C VAL A 225 4.64 -34.00 -27.36
N LYS A 226 5.52 -34.20 -28.34
CA LYS A 226 5.16 -34.07 -29.76
C LYS A 226 4.02 -35.02 -30.15
N THR A 227 4.03 -36.26 -29.66
CA THR A 227 2.95 -37.23 -29.91
C THR A 227 1.62 -36.75 -29.31
N HIS A 228 1.60 -36.32 -28.06
CA HIS A 228 0.37 -35.80 -27.45
C HIS A 228 -0.13 -34.53 -28.13
N VAL A 229 0.75 -33.60 -28.50
CA VAL A 229 0.38 -32.39 -29.26
C VAL A 229 -0.22 -32.75 -30.61
N HIS A 230 0.34 -33.76 -31.29
CA HIS A 230 -0.20 -34.26 -32.56
C HIS A 230 -1.61 -34.85 -32.38
N ASN A 231 -1.84 -35.65 -31.32
CA ASN A 231 -3.16 -36.21 -31.02
C ASN A 231 -4.18 -35.13 -30.68
N ILE A 232 -3.77 -34.10 -29.92
CA ILE A 232 -4.61 -32.91 -29.65
C ILE A 232 -5.00 -32.24 -30.98
N PHE A 233 -4.06 -32.09 -31.92
CA PHE A 233 -4.36 -31.44 -33.21
C PHE A 233 -5.34 -32.27 -34.05
N ILE A 234 -5.22 -33.60 -34.02
CA ILE A 234 -6.18 -34.49 -34.66
C ILE A 234 -7.57 -34.33 -34.02
N LYS A 235 -7.68 -34.32 -32.69
CA LYS A 235 -8.97 -34.19 -31.98
C LYS A 235 -9.64 -32.83 -32.18
N LEU A 236 -8.85 -31.79 -32.43
CA LEU A 236 -9.35 -30.44 -32.72
C LEU A 236 -9.55 -30.15 -34.21
N ASP A 237 -9.18 -31.09 -35.09
CA ASP A 237 -9.16 -30.92 -36.55
C ASP A 237 -8.37 -29.65 -36.99
N ILE A 238 -7.20 -29.44 -36.39
CA ILE A 238 -6.31 -28.32 -36.71
C ILE A 238 -4.96 -28.78 -37.26
N LYS A 239 -4.33 -27.93 -38.06
CA LYS A 239 -3.01 -28.21 -38.68
C LYS A 239 -1.89 -27.37 -38.10
N LYS A 240 -2.22 -26.21 -37.53
CA LYS A 240 -1.25 -25.25 -37.02
C LYS A 240 -1.51 -24.92 -35.57
N ARG A 241 -0.44 -24.88 -34.78
CA ARG A 241 -0.47 -24.49 -33.37
C ARG A 241 -1.13 -23.11 -33.15
N THR A 242 -0.94 -22.19 -34.08
CA THR A 242 -1.55 -20.85 -34.02
C THR A 242 -3.07 -20.86 -34.09
N GLN A 243 -3.70 -21.98 -34.49
CA GLN A 243 -5.15 -22.13 -34.55
C GLN A 243 -5.78 -22.51 -33.21
N ILE A 244 -4.99 -22.96 -32.23
CA ILE A 244 -5.49 -23.40 -30.91
C ILE A 244 -6.23 -22.27 -30.19
N ILE A 245 -5.60 -21.10 -30.11
CA ILE A 245 -6.14 -19.97 -29.35
C ILE A 245 -7.42 -19.42 -29.97
N PRO A 246 -7.47 -19.12 -31.29
CA PRO A 246 -8.72 -18.70 -31.94
C PRO A 246 -9.87 -19.71 -31.78
N LEU A 247 -9.56 -21.01 -31.79
CA LEU A 247 -10.57 -22.05 -31.62
C LEU A 247 -11.13 -22.08 -30.20
N PHE A 248 -10.27 -21.97 -29.19
CA PHE A 248 -10.69 -21.94 -27.79
C PHE A 248 -11.45 -20.64 -27.44
N GLU A 249 -11.03 -19.49 -27.95
CA GLU A 249 -11.77 -18.23 -27.76
C GLU A 249 -13.16 -18.29 -28.41
N LYS A 250 -13.29 -18.88 -29.61
CA LYS A 250 -14.59 -19.08 -30.25
C LYS A 250 -15.51 -19.99 -29.42
N TYR A 251 -14.97 -21.02 -28.79
CA TYR A 251 -15.73 -21.89 -27.88
C TYR A 251 -16.21 -21.13 -26.65
N LYS A 252 -15.34 -20.30 -26.07
CA LYS A 252 -15.66 -19.45 -24.92
C LYS A 252 -16.77 -18.43 -25.26
N GLU A 253 -16.68 -17.76 -26.40
CA GLU A 253 -17.71 -16.82 -26.89
C GLU A 253 -19.08 -17.51 -27.09
N ALA A 254 -19.09 -18.75 -27.57
CA ALA A 254 -20.32 -19.53 -27.77
C ALA A 254 -21.02 -19.88 -26.43
N ILE A 255 -20.26 -20.15 -25.38
CA ILE A 255 -20.81 -20.45 -24.05
C ILE A 255 -21.28 -19.16 -23.36
N GLU A 256 -20.51 -18.08 -23.46
CA GLU A 256 -20.88 -16.78 -22.87
C GLU A 256 -22.12 -16.14 -23.53
N SER A 257 -22.44 -16.49 -24.78
CA SER A 257 -23.65 -16.03 -25.47
C SER A 257 -24.90 -16.89 -25.23
N THR A 258 -24.74 -18.02 -24.53
CA THR A 258 -25.84 -18.95 -24.19
C THR A 258 -26.37 -18.73 -22.76
N VAL A 259 -25.67 -17.92 -21.95
CA VAL A 259 -26.04 -17.53 -20.57
C VAL A 259 -26.63 -16.12 -20.55
#